data_AF-A0A819EI36-F1
#
_entry.id   AF-A0A819EI36-F1
#
_cell.length_a   1.000
_cell.length_b   1.000
_cell.length_c   1.000
_cell.angle_alpha   90.00
_cell.angle_beta   90.00
_cell.angle_gamma   90.00
#
_symmetry.space_group_name_H-M   'P 1'
#
loop_
_entity.id
_entity.type
_entity.pdbx_description
1 polymer ?
#
loop_
_entity_poly.entity_id
_entity_poly.type
_entity_poly.pdbx_seq_one_letter_code
_entity_poly.pdbx_strand_id
1 'polypeptide(L)'
;MVWLAVCSKSVSPLVIFEDRTVDHDRYIKEVLPVALKFGHHTFGADWTFQQDGAKPHIHAKSQEWREKHFPCFIDKDHWPPSSPDLNPLDYCIWDELTHQVNWDAVTSKTTLINEVKRAVRKVSLDVVFESYSSWTNRLYRLSQRIERRFVQKQAHFENMKIDENTQEMRRPPFILAHPLVLSAVLNGMICNELSSFAYLDSKHIIRLADCQGCQTPPII
;
A
#
# COMPACT_ATOMS: atom_id res chain seq x y z
N MET A 1 19.10 5.26 6.44
CA MET A 1 17.81 4.63 6.07
C MET A 1 17.60 4.81 4.57
N VAL A 2 16.75 4.02 3.92
CA VAL A 2 16.43 4.21 2.49
C VAL A 2 14.93 4.25 2.27
N TRP A 3 14.50 4.91 1.20
CA TRP A 3 13.12 4.87 0.72
C TRP A 3 13.10 4.53 -0.77
N LEU A 4 12.09 3.75 -1.16
CA LEU A 4 11.85 3.30 -2.52
C LEU A 4 10.34 3.21 -2.77
N ALA A 5 9.91 3.44 -4.00
CA ALA A 5 8.60 3.07 -4.51
C ALA A 5 8.74 2.07 -5.66
N VAL A 6 7.72 1.23 -5.82
CA VAL A 6 7.61 0.26 -6.92
C VAL A 6 6.24 0.35 -7.55
N CYS A 7 6.17 0.03 -8.84
CA CYS A 7 4.92 -0.18 -9.56
C CYS A 7 5.12 -1.26 -10.62
N SER A 8 4.03 -1.75 -11.23
CA SER A 8 4.07 -2.82 -12.23
C SER A 8 5.00 -2.58 -13.42
N LYS A 9 5.38 -1.32 -13.70
CA LYS A 9 6.24 -0.94 -14.83
C LYS A 9 7.70 -0.70 -14.46
N SER A 10 7.98 -0.30 -13.22
CA SER A 10 9.31 0.19 -12.85
C SER A 10 9.51 0.32 -11.33
N VAL A 11 10.76 0.55 -10.96
CA VAL A 11 11.21 0.84 -9.60
C VAL A 11 11.69 2.30 -9.55
N SER A 12 11.35 3.03 -8.50
CA SER A 12 11.71 4.44 -8.36
C SER A 12 13.22 4.63 -8.17
N PRO A 13 13.73 5.85 -8.37
CA PRO A 13 15.02 6.23 -7.81
C PRO A 13 15.03 5.99 -6.28
N LEU A 14 16.15 5.49 -5.77
CA LEU A 14 16.36 5.26 -4.34
C LEU A 14 16.65 6.58 -3.63
N VAL A 15 15.92 6.87 -2.56
CA VAL A 15 16.20 7.99 -1.65
C VAL A 15 17.00 7.45 -0.47
N ILE A 16 18.13 8.08 -0.15
CA ILE A 16 19.03 7.66 0.93
C ILE A 16 19.08 8.75 1.99
N PHE A 17 18.78 8.35 3.22
CA PHE A 17 18.91 9.20 4.39
C PHE A 17 20.21 8.85 5.11
N GLU A 18 21.09 9.85 5.22
CA GLU A 18 22.35 9.73 5.95
C GLU A 18 22.11 9.56 7.46
N ASP A 19 21.05 10.18 7.98
CA ASP A 19 20.63 10.09 9.38
C ASP A 19 19.68 8.91 9.64
N ARG A 20 19.49 8.60 10.93
CA ARG A 20 18.70 7.43 11.36
C ARG A 20 17.18 7.66 11.34
N THR A 21 16.72 8.90 11.40
CA THR A 21 15.29 9.20 11.57
C THR A 21 14.81 10.14 10.47
N VAL A 22 13.68 9.81 9.87
CA VAL A 22 12.92 10.70 8.99
C VAL A 22 11.69 11.17 9.76
N ASP A 23 11.57 12.47 9.93
CA ASP A 23 10.36 13.11 10.43
C ASP A 23 9.43 13.52 9.27
N HIS A 24 8.30 14.12 9.58
CA HIS A 24 7.31 14.52 8.59
C HIS A 24 7.82 15.63 7.65
N ASP A 25 8.64 16.57 8.15
CA ASP A 25 9.15 17.66 7.34
C ASP A 25 10.15 17.15 6.30
N ARG A 26 11.06 16.26 6.70
CA ARG A 26 11.96 15.56 5.78
C ARG A 26 11.21 14.68 4.81
N TYR A 27 10.20 13.95 5.28
CA TYR A 27 9.37 13.12 4.42
C TYR A 27 8.71 13.93 3.29
N ILE A 28 8.13 15.09 3.65
CA ILE A 28 7.50 16.00 2.68
C ILE A 28 8.53 16.59 1.71
N LYS A 29 9.73 16.93 2.17
CA LYS A 29 10.75 17.61 1.34
C LYS A 29 11.54 16.67 0.45
N GLU A 30 11.88 15.48 0.95
CA GLU A 30 12.85 14.57 0.32
C GLU A 30 12.17 13.38 -0.38
N VAL A 31 11.00 12.94 0.09
CA VAL A 31 10.34 11.72 -0.44
C VAL A 31 9.16 12.04 -1.34
N LEU A 32 8.18 12.80 -0.87
CA LEU A 32 6.94 13.01 -1.61
C LEU A 32 7.13 13.63 -3.01
N PRO A 33 8.10 14.54 -3.25
CA PRO A 33 8.38 15.05 -4.60
C PRO A 33 8.96 13.98 -5.52
N VAL A 34 9.76 13.05 -4.99
CA VAL A 34 10.31 11.93 -5.75
C VAL A 34 9.18 10.98 -6.15
N ALA A 35 8.29 10.64 -5.22
CA ALA A 35 7.10 9.85 -5.48
C ALA A 35 6.18 10.51 -6.53
N LEU A 36 5.92 11.82 -6.40
CA LEU A 36 5.11 12.59 -7.36
C LEU A 36 5.67 12.47 -8.77
N LYS A 37 6.96 12.79 -8.92
CA LYS A 37 7.65 12.78 -10.21
C LYS A 37 7.68 11.38 -10.81
N PHE A 38 7.92 10.37 -9.98
CA PHE A 38 7.94 8.97 -10.41
C PHE A 38 6.57 8.50 -10.91
N GLY A 39 5.49 8.77 -10.16
CA GLY A 39 4.13 8.43 -10.55
C GLY A 39 3.71 9.14 -11.84
N HIS A 40 3.90 10.45 -11.91
CA HIS A 40 3.58 11.23 -13.11
C HIS A 40 4.35 10.79 -14.35
N HIS A 41 5.64 10.51 -14.20
CA HIS A 41 6.45 10.04 -15.31
C HIS A 41 5.99 8.66 -15.83
N THR A 42 5.49 7.80 -14.95
CA THR A 42 5.17 6.40 -15.29
C THR A 42 3.71 6.22 -15.76
N PHE A 43 2.79 7.02 -15.23
CA PHE A 43 1.34 6.86 -15.44
C PHE A 43 0.57 8.16 -15.75
N GLY A 44 1.26 9.31 -15.86
CA GLY A 44 0.57 10.59 -15.98
C GLY A 44 -0.26 10.90 -14.73
N ALA A 45 -1.56 11.14 -14.88
CA ALA A 45 -2.45 11.43 -13.76
C ALA A 45 -3.19 10.18 -13.22
N ASP A 46 -2.98 9.01 -13.80
CA ASP A 46 -3.76 7.80 -13.49
C ASP A 46 -2.98 6.84 -12.57
N TRP A 47 -2.88 7.20 -11.29
CA TRP A 47 -2.23 6.36 -10.29
C TRP A 47 -2.69 6.68 -8.87
N THR A 48 -2.58 5.68 -7.99
CA THR A 48 -2.90 5.81 -6.56
C THR A 48 -1.65 5.55 -5.74
N PHE A 49 -1.30 6.49 -4.86
CA PHE A 49 -0.20 6.31 -3.93
C PHE A 49 -0.60 5.48 -2.70
N GLN A 50 0.16 4.44 -2.40
CA GLN A 50 0.02 3.62 -1.21
C GLN A 50 1.29 3.69 -0.36
N GLN A 51 1.12 3.74 0.97
CA GLN A 51 2.21 3.65 1.96
C GLN A 51 1.68 3.03 3.27
N ASP A 52 2.58 2.70 4.19
CA ASP A 52 2.21 2.22 5.52
C ASP A 52 1.85 3.37 6.50
N GLY A 53 1.42 2.99 7.70
CA GLY A 53 0.96 3.91 8.75
C GLY A 53 2.07 4.52 9.63
N ALA A 54 3.31 4.66 9.15
CA ALA A 54 4.40 5.22 9.96
C ALA A 54 4.10 6.67 10.41
N LYS A 55 4.69 7.13 11.52
CA LYS A 55 4.40 8.47 12.11
C LYS A 55 4.55 9.63 11.11
N PRO A 56 5.62 9.72 10.28
CA PRO A 56 5.73 10.78 9.26
C PRO A 56 4.65 10.68 8.19
N HIS A 57 4.21 9.46 7.87
CA HIS A 57 3.25 9.17 6.82
C HIS A 57 1.83 9.58 7.22
N ILE A 58 1.46 9.43 8.49
CA ILE A 58 0.12 9.79 8.98
C ILE A 58 0.02 11.23 9.51
N HIS A 59 1.13 11.97 9.54
CA HIS A 59 1.16 13.35 10.03
C HIS A 59 0.26 14.26 9.17
N ALA A 60 -0.48 15.18 9.81
CA ALA A 60 -1.46 16.05 9.15
C ALA A 60 -0.88 16.77 7.92
N LYS A 61 0.25 17.47 8.10
CA LYS A 61 0.95 18.14 6.99
C LYS A 61 1.32 17.21 5.82
N SER A 62 1.65 15.96 6.11
CA SER A 62 2.02 14.99 5.07
C SER A 62 0.79 14.44 4.35
N GLN A 63 -0.37 14.39 5.01
CA GLN A 63 -1.67 14.08 4.39
C GLN A 63 -2.13 15.25 3.52
N GLU A 64 -2.15 16.48 4.05
CA GLU A 64 -2.50 17.71 3.33
C GLU A 64 -1.64 17.92 2.07
N TRP A 65 -0.33 17.67 2.18
CA TRP A 65 0.55 17.77 1.02
C TRP A 65 0.14 16.77 -0.08
N ARG A 66 -0.20 15.52 0.27
CA ARG A 66 -0.60 14.52 -0.74
C ARG A 66 -1.96 14.81 -1.34
N GLU A 67 -2.92 15.23 -0.53
CA GLU A 67 -4.23 15.68 -0.99
C GLU A 67 -4.14 16.81 -2.02
N LYS A 68 -3.19 17.73 -1.84
CA LYS A 68 -2.98 18.84 -2.77
C LYS A 68 -2.25 18.46 -4.07
N HIS A 69 -1.40 17.44 -4.07
CA HIS A 69 -0.46 17.20 -5.18
C HIS A 69 -0.58 15.83 -5.86
N PHE A 70 -1.06 14.79 -5.17
CA PHE A 70 -1.23 13.46 -5.76
C PHE A 70 -2.61 13.34 -6.42
N PRO A 71 -2.72 12.65 -7.57
CA PRO A 71 -4.02 12.44 -8.21
C PRO A 71 -4.94 11.56 -7.35
N CYS A 72 -4.39 10.54 -6.71
CA CYS A 72 -5.07 9.73 -5.71
C CYS A 72 -4.07 9.16 -4.69
N PHE A 73 -4.50 8.93 -3.46
CA PHE A 73 -3.71 8.22 -2.46
C PHE A 73 -4.60 7.54 -1.40
N ILE A 74 -4.08 6.48 -0.78
CA ILE A 74 -4.70 5.87 0.40
C ILE A 74 -4.32 6.70 1.63
N ASP A 75 -5.31 7.34 2.23
CA ASP A 75 -5.09 8.15 3.43
C ASP A 75 -4.86 7.29 4.69
N LYS A 76 -4.56 7.98 5.80
CA LYS A 76 -4.26 7.33 7.09
C LYS A 76 -5.40 6.47 7.66
N ASP A 77 -6.65 6.76 7.29
CA ASP A 77 -7.83 6.11 7.86
C ASP A 77 -8.24 4.88 7.03
N HIS A 78 -7.82 4.82 5.77
CA HIS A 78 -8.09 3.70 4.88
C HIS A 78 -6.98 2.63 4.86
N TRP A 79 -5.77 2.93 5.34
CA TRP A 79 -4.71 1.92 5.50
C TRP A 79 -4.87 1.15 6.82
N PRO A 80 -5.02 -0.19 6.81
CA PRO A 80 -5.19 -0.94 8.04
C PRO A 80 -3.92 -0.92 8.91
N PRO A 81 -4.04 -0.69 10.22
CA PRO A 81 -2.89 -0.65 11.11
C PRO A 81 -2.16 -2.01 11.14
N SER A 82 -0.84 -1.97 11.32
CA SER A 82 0.01 -3.16 11.48
C SER A 82 -0.19 -4.24 10.39
N SER A 83 -0.26 -3.82 9.13
CA SER A 83 -0.54 -4.69 7.98
C SER A 83 0.63 -4.76 6.97
N PRO A 84 1.83 -5.22 7.38
CA PRO A 84 2.95 -5.41 6.45
C PRO A 84 2.62 -6.42 5.34
N ASP A 85 1.71 -7.37 5.61
CA ASP A 85 1.22 -8.34 4.62
C ASP A 85 0.51 -7.70 3.42
N LEU A 86 0.12 -6.43 3.51
CA LEU A 86 -0.50 -5.69 2.40
C LEU A 86 0.46 -4.76 1.67
N ASN A 87 1.67 -4.54 2.17
CA ASN A 87 2.63 -3.66 1.53
C ASN A 87 3.60 -4.49 0.67
N PRO A 88 3.56 -4.40 -0.68
CA PRO A 88 4.45 -5.16 -1.55
C PRO A 88 5.94 -4.97 -1.25
N LEU A 89 6.31 -3.78 -0.76
CA LEU A 89 7.66 -3.53 -0.32
C LEU A 89 8.07 -4.45 0.83
N ASP A 90 7.19 -4.63 1.83
CA ASP A 90 7.49 -5.38 3.06
C ASP A 90 7.47 -6.89 2.87
N TYR A 91 6.49 -7.43 2.14
CA TYR A 91 6.35 -8.88 2.00
C TYR A 91 7.14 -9.48 0.84
N CYS A 92 7.76 -8.66 -0.03
CA CYS A 92 8.45 -9.16 -1.23
C CYS A 92 9.67 -8.32 -1.62
N ILE A 93 9.52 -7.03 -1.93
CA ILE A 93 10.59 -6.29 -2.63
C ILE A 93 11.83 -6.10 -1.75
N TRP A 94 11.69 -5.85 -0.45
CA TRP A 94 12.85 -5.73 0.45
C TRP A 94 13.64 -7.02 0.57
N ASP A 95 12.96 -8.17 0.51
CA ASP A 95 13.60 -9.49 0.51
C ASP A 95 14.36 -9.72 -0.81
N GLU A 96 13.73 -9.45 -1.96
CA GLU A 96 14.40 -9.50 -3.28
C GLU A 96 15.64 -8.60 -3.32
N LEU A 97 15.53 -7.36 -2.84
CA LEU A 97 16.67 -6.44 -2.78
C LEU A 97 17.81 -6.98 -1.92
N THR A 98 17.48 -7.61 -0.79
CA THR A 98 18.45 -8.22 0.13
C THR A 98 19.20 -9.36 -0.54
N HIS A 99 18.53 -10.17 -1.35
CA HIS A 99 19.14 -11.24 -2.15
C HIS A 99 20.04 -10.71 -3.28
N GLN A 100 19.71 -9.55 -3.86
CA GLN A 100 20.47 -8.95 -4.96
C GLN A 100 21.74 -8.22 -4.51
N VAL A 101 21.85 -7.86 -3.23
CA VAL A 101 23.04 -7.22 -2.63
C VAL A 101 24.17 -8.24 -2.54
N ASN A 102 25.37 -7.86 -3.00
CA ASN A 102 26.57 -8.67 -2.79
C ASN A 102 27.15 -8.33 -1.42
N TRP A 103 26.76 -9.10 -0.40
CA TRP A 103 27.17 -8.85 0.98
C TRP A 103 28.68 -8.97 1.20
N ASP A 104 29.38 -9.78 0.41
CA ASP A 104 30.85 -9.89 0.50
C ASP A 104 31.58 -8.61 0.08
N ALA A 105 30.95 -7.80 -0.79
CA ALA A 105 31.49 -6.51 -1.21
C ALA A 105 31.20 -5.37 -0.20
N VAL A 106 30.37 -5.62 0.81
CA VAL A 106 29.95 -4.60 1.77
C VAL A 106 30.93 -4.51 2.95
N THR A 107 31.82 -3.52 2.90
CA THR A 107 32.82 -3.26 3.96
C THR A 107 32.62 -1.92 4.68
N SER A 108 31.75 -1.07 4.15
CA SER A 108 31.46 0.27 4.66
C SER A 108 30.04 0.72 4.31
N LYS A 109 29.58 1.83 4.90
CA LYS A 109 28.32 2.48 4.53
C LYS A 109 28.28 2.84 3.03
N THR A 110 29.39 3.33 2.48
CA THR A 110 29.50 3.73 1.08
C THR A 110 29.35 2.53 0.15
N THR A 111 30.04 1.42 0.45
CA THR A 111 29.91 0.18 -0.35
C THR A 111 28.52 -0.41 -0.22
N LEU A 112 27.89 -0.35 0.97
CA LEU A 112 26.50 -0.76 1.14
C LEU A 112 25.55 0.06 0.25
N ILE A 113 25.69 1.39 0.27
CA ILE A 113 24.88 2.29 -0.58
C ILE A 113 25.06 1.95 -2.07
N ASN A 114 26.29 1.68 -2.50
CA ASN A 114 26.58 1.32 -3.89
C ASN A 114 25.96 -0.03 -4.26
N GLU A 115 26.07 -1.02 -3.38
CA GLU A 115 25.48 -2.35 -3.60
C GLU A 115 23.94 -2.31 -3.60
N VAL A 116 23.31 -1.52 -2.72
CA VAL A 116 21.85 -1.33 -2.74
C VAL A 116 21.41 -0.62 -4.03
N LYS A 117 22.14 0.41 -4.48
CA LYS A 117 21.87 1.06 -5.78
C LYS A 117 22.01 0.08 -6.95
N ARG A 118 22.97 -0.85 -6.88
CA ARG A 118 23.13 -1.92 -7.88
C ARG A 118 21.99 -2.94 -7.80
N ALA A 119 21.61 -3.35 -6.60
CA ALA A 119 20.52 -4.30 -6.35
C ALA A 119 19.18 -3.79 -6.90
N VAL A 120 18.85 -2.51 -6.67
CA VAL A 120 17.64 -1.86 -7.22
C VAL A 120 17.54 -2.00 -8.73
N ARG A 121 18.66 -1.88 -9.46
CA ARG A 121 18.68 -2.02 -10.94
C ARG A 121 18.50 -3.46 -11.41
N LYS A 122 18.64 -4.45 -10.51
CA LYS A 122 18.50 -5.88 -10.80
C LYS A 122 17.16 -6.47 -10.37
N VAL A 123 16.33 -5.71 -9.65
CA VAL A 123 14.98 -6.17 -9.28
C VAL A 123 14.22 -6.52 -10.56
N SER A 124 13.81 -7.77 -10.66
CA SER A 124 13.05 -8.26 -11.82
C SER A 124 11.66 -7.63 -11.83
N LEU A 125 11.23 -7.14 -13.01
CA LEU A 125 9.87 -6.65 -13.17
C LEU A 125 8.84 -7.77 -13.02
N ASP A 126 9.20 -9.02 -13.29
CA ASP A 126 8.32 -10.16 -13.04
C ASP A 126 8.05 -10.31 -11.54
N VAL A 127 9.08 -10.14 -10.69
CA VAL A 127 8.91 -10.17 -9.23
C VAL A 127 7.99 -9.03 -8.77
N VAL A 128 8.17 -7.82 -9.32
CA VAL A 128 7.29 -6.70 -9.00
C VAL A 128 5.85 -6.98 -9.43
N PHE A 129 5.65 -7.49 -10.64
CA PHE A 129 4.34 -7.86 -11.15
C PHE A 129 3.66 -8.95 -10.30
N GLU A 130 4.35 -10.04 -10.00
CA GLU A 130 3.83 -11.13 -9.16
C GLU A 130 3.50 -10.65 -7.75
N SER A 131 4.32 -9.75 -7.17
CA SER A 131 4.02 -9.14 -5.88
C SER A 131 2.66 -8.42 -5.91
N TYR A 132 2.43 -7.58 -6.93
CA TYR A 132 1.19 -6.86 -7.12
C TYR A 132 0.01 -7.79 -7.40
N SER A 133 0.17 -8.78 -8.29
CA SER A 133 -0.86 -9.77 -8.62
C SER A 133 -1.31 -10.57 -7.38
N SER A 134 -0.42 -10.76 -6.40
CA SER A 134 -0.75 -11.41 -5.13
C SER A 134 -1.54 -10.53 -4.15
N TRP A 135 -1.59 -9.22 -4.37
CA TRP A 135 -2.11 -8.24 -3.41
C TRP A 135 -3.60 -8.41 -3.09
N THR A 136 -4.44 -8.66 -4.10
CA THR A 136 -5.89 -8.86 -3.92
C THR A 136 -6.19 -10.08 -3.04
N ASN A 137 -5.46 -11.18 -3.24
CA ASN A 137 -5.55 -12.37 -2.40
C ASN A 137 -5.09 -12.10 -0.96
N ARG A 138 -4.05 -11.27 -0.78
CA ARG A 138 -3.57 -10.85 0.55
C ARG A 138 -4.60 -9.98 1.26
N LEU A 139 -5.24 -9.05 0.55
CA LEU A 139 -6.32 -8.21 1.06
C LEU A 139 -7.51 -9.06 1.51
N TYR A 140 -7.95 -10.01 0.68
CA TYR A 140 -9.00 -10.96 1.04
C TYR A 140 -8.64 -11.77 2.29
N ARG A 141 -7.40 -12.28 2.39
CA ARG A 141 -6.95 -12.97 3.60
C ARG A 141 -6.93 -12.06 4.83
N LEU A 142 -6.60 -10.78 4.67
CA LEU A 142 -6.67 -9.82 5.78
C LEU A 142 -8.11 -9.57 6.21
N SER A 143 -9.06 -9.34 5.29
CA SER A 143 -10.47 -9.10 5.65
C SER A 143 -11.03 -10.29 6.44
N GLN A 144 -10.74 -11.50 5.99
CA GLN A 144 -11.11 -12.74 6.68
C GLN A 144 -10.49 -12.84 8.09
N ARG A 145 -9.25 -12.37 8.29
CA ARG A 145 -8.62 -12.32 9.63
C ARG A 145 -9.27 -11.28 10.54
N ILE A 146 -9.64 -10.12 10.00
CA ILE A 146 -10.30 -9.05 10.74
C ILE A 146 -11.70 -9.50 11.20
N GLU A 147 -12.49 -10.07 10.29
CA GLU A 147 -13.82 -10.63 10.58
C GLU A 147 -13.75 -11.67 11.70
N ARG A 148 -12.83 -12.64 11.60
CA ARG A 148 -12.64 -13.66 12.65
C ARG A 148 -12.28 -13.06 14.01
N ARG A 149 -11.39 -12.07 14.06
CA ARG A 149 -11.01 -11.39 15.31
C ARG A 149 -12.18 -10.63 15.93
N PHE A 150 -13.04 -10.03 15.11
CA PHE A 150 -14.24 -9.35 15.58
C PHE A 150 -15.20 -10.34 16.23
N VAL A 151 -15.51 -11.46 15.55
CA VAL A 151 -16.38 -12.52 16.08
C VAL A 151 -15.82 -13.12 17.38
N GLN A 152 -14.52 -13.41 17.42
CA GLN A 152 -13.87 -13.94 18.63
C GLN A 152 -13.93 -12.97 19.82
N LYS A 153 -13.71 -11.67 19.59
CA LYS A 153 -13.84 -10.66 20.64
C LYS A 153 -15.28 -10.55 21.14
N GLN A 154 -16.26 -10.56 20.23
CA GLN A 154 -17.68 -10.52 20.58
C GLN A 154 -18.05 -11.73 21.46
N ALA A 155 -17.68 -12.94 21.06
CA ALA A 155 -17.91 -14.15 21.85
C ALA A 155 -17.20 -14.13 23.21
N HIS A 156 -15.98 -13.58 23.28
CA HIS A 156 -15.27 -13.40 24.55
C HIS A 156 -16.01 -12.44 25.48
N PHE A 157 -16.50 -11.30 24.98
CA PHE A 157 -17.31 -10.37 25.76
C PHE A 157 -18.64 -10.97 26.23
N GLU A 158 -19.29 -11.79 25.40
CA GLU A 158 -20.52 -12.50 25.77
C GLU A 158 -20.25 -13.53 26.88
N ASN A 159 -19.20 -14.34 26.76
CA ASN A 159 -18.81 -15.29 27.80
C ASN A 159 -18.43 -14.61 29.12
N MET A 160 -17.84 -13.41 29.07
CA MET A 160 -17.51 -12.62 30.26
C MET A 160 -18.77 -12.05 30.96
N LYS A 161 -19.89 -11.91 30.25
CA LYS A 161 -21.19 -11.51 30.84
C LYS A 161 -21.93 -12.67 31.52
N ILE A 162 -21.60 -13.92 31.18
CA ILE A 162 -22.29 -15.13 31.67
C ILE A 162 -21.77 -15.56 33.06
N ASP A 163 -20.68 -14.98 33.56
CA ASP A 163 -20.19 -15.19 34.94
C ASP A 163 -21.04 -14.38 35.96
N GLU A 164 -22.31 -14.76 36.10
CA GLU A 164 -23.32 -14.07 36.92
C GLU A 164 -23.21 -14.38 38.44
N ASN A 165 -22.12 -14.99 38.92
CA ASN A 165 -21.92 -15.28 40.35
C ASN A 165 -21.24 -14.15 41.14
N THR A 166 -20.86 -13.04 40.50
CA THR A 166 -20.40 -11.83 41.20
C THR A 166 -21.33 -10.66 40.90
N GLN A 167 -22.10 -10.29 41.92
CA GLN A 167 -23.18 -9.31 41.90
C GLN A 167 -22.64 -7.86 41.81
N GLU A 168 -21.82 -7.55 40.81
CA GLU A 168 -21.34 -6.20 40.54
C GLU A 168 -21.61 -5.81 39.09
N MET A 169 -22.73 -5.12 38.88
CA MET A 169 -23.21 -4.67 37.58
C MET A 169 -22.29 -3.56 37.04
N ARG A 170 -21.13 -3.89 36.48
CA ARG A 170 -20.32 -2.94 35.72
C ARG A 170 -20.94 -2.76 34.34
N ARG A 171 -21.71 -1.68 34.18
CA ARG A 171 -22.24 -1.25 32.88
C ARG A 171 -21.08 -1.20 31.86
N PRO A 172 -21.14 -1.91 30.72
CA PRO A 172 -20.13 -1.77 29.70
C PRO A 172 -20.27 -0.39 29.03
N PRO A 173 -19.16 0.31 28.73
CA PRO A 173 -19.24 1.49 27.88
C PRO A 173 -19.72 1.05 26.49
N PHE A 174 -20.68 1.79 25.96
CA PHE A 174 -21.16 1.69 24.59
C PHE A 174 -20.00 1.47 23.60
N ILE A 175 -20.11 0.44 22.75
CA ILE A 175 -19.40 0.42 21.47
C ILE A 175 -20.43 0.05 20.39
N LEU A 176 -21.03 1.09 19.81
CA LEU A 176 -21.49 1.02 18.42
C LEU A 176 -20.24 1.09 17.55
N ALA A 177 -19.90 0.00 16.87
CA ALA A 177 -18.99 0.06 15.74
C ALA A 177 -19.60 -0.73 14.58
N HIS A 178 -20.33 -0.01 13.71
CA HIS A 178 -19.62 0.35 12.50
C HIS A 178 -19.47 -0.69 11.37
N PRO A 179 -20.45 -1.47 10.88
CA PRO A 179 -20.30 -2.26 9.64
C PRO A 179 -19.80 -1.47 8.41
N LEU A 180 -19.69 -0.14 8.52
CA LEU A 180 -19.21 0.74 7.46
C LEU A 180 -17.70 0.78 7.29
N VAL A 181 -16.86 0.30 8.21
CA VAL A 181 -15.40 0.36 7.97
C VAL A 181 -14.98 -0.60 6.86
N LEU A 182 -15.54 -1.81 6.84
CA LEU A 182 -15.30 -2.77 5.75
C LEU A 182 -15.97 -2.32 4.45
N SER A 183 -17.18 -1.75 4.55
CA SER A 183 -17.93 -1.20 3.43
C SER A 183 -17.26 0.05 2.84
N ALA A 184 -16.62 0.91 3.63
CA ALA A 184 -15.93 2.12 3.15
C ALA A 184 -14.57 1.79 2.52
N VAL A 185 -13.84 0.78 3.04
CA VAL A 185 -12.62 0.29 2.39
C VAL A 185 -12.94 -0.39 1.05
N LEU A 186 -14.03 -1.17 0.98
CA LEU A 186 -14.48 -1.80 -0.27
C LEU A 186 -15.13 -0.79 -1.23
N ASN A 187 -16.03 0.08 -0.76
CA ASN A 187 -16.74 1.05 -1.60
C ASN A 187 -15.88 2.25 -2.00
N GLY A 188 -14.93 2.67 -1.15
CA GLY A 188 -13.94 3.69 -1.49
C GLY A 188 -12.95 3.21 -2.57
N MET A 189 -12.70 1.90 -2.65
CA MET A 189 -11.97 1.27 -3.76
C MET A 189 -12.84 1.04 -5.01
N ILE A 190 -14.18 1.03 -4.89
CA ILE A 190 -15.12 0.94 -6.01
C ILE A 190 -15.36 2.31 -6.68
N CYS A 191 -14.96 3.43 -6.05
CA CYS A 191 -15.19 4.77 -6.58
C CYS A 191 -14.34 5.18 -7.79
N ASN A 192 -13.43 4.34 -8.30
CA ASN A 192 -12.86 4.51 -9.63
C ASN A 192 -12.87 3.15 -10.36
N GLU A 193 -13.82 2.99 -11.29
CA GLU A 193 -13.83 1.95 -12.33
C GLU A 193 -14.23 0.50 -11.94
N LEU A 194 -15.49 0.29 -11.50
CA LEU A 194 -16.24 -0.89 -11.95
C LEU A 194 -16.92 -0.63 -13.30
N SER A 195 -16.16 -0.18 -14.28
CA SER A 195 -16.62 -0.10 -15.67
C SER A 195 -15.50 -0.39 -16.65
N SER A 196 -14.70 -1.45 -16.42
CA SER A 196 -14.05 -2.26 -17.46
C SER A 196 -13.20 -3.36 -16.80
N PHE A 197 -13.54 -4.63 -17.03
CA PHE A 197 -12.79 -5.84 -16.65
C PHE A 197 -12.81 -6.25 -15.15
N ALA A 198 -13.83 -6.99 -14.70
CA ALA A 198 -13.88 -8.47 -14.77
C ALA A 198 -12.58 -9.12 -14.25
N TYR A 199 -12.56 -9.80 -13.11
CA TYR A 199 -12.96 -11.22 -13.03
C TYR A 199 -12.73 -11.95 -14.37
N LEU A 200 -11.48 -11.99 -14.84
CA LEU A 200 -11.08 -12.85 -15.93
C LEU A 200 -10.03 -13.83 -15.43
N ASP A 201 -10.52 -15.06 -15.38
CA ASP A 201 -9.85 -16.32 -15.17
C ASP A 201 -8.56 -16.44 -16.02
N SER A 202 -7.63 -17.16 -15.42
CA SER A 202 -6.23 -17.46 -15.71
C SER A 202 -5.91 -18.07 -17.10
N LYS A 203 -6.66 -17.80 -18.17
CA LYS A 203 -6.52 -18.53 -19.45
C LYS A 203 -6.56 -17.74 -20.76
N HIS A 204 -6.64 -16.40 -20.78
CA HIS A 204 -6.69 -15.67 -22.07
C HIS A 204 -5.58 -14.62 -22.21
N ILE A 205 -4.38 -15.11 -22.54
CA ILE A 205 -3.44 -14.39 -23.40
C ILE A 205 -3.81 -14.74 -24.84
N ILE A 206 -3.89 -13.72 -25.71
CA ILE A 206 -3.91 -13.71 -27.19
C ILE A 206 -5.12 -12.93 -27.75
N ARG A 207 -4.77 -11.84 -28.47
CA ARG A 207 -5.56 -10.94 -29.34
C ARG A 207 -6.45 -9.92 -28.62
N LEU A 208 -6.10 -8.65 -28.78
CA LEU A 208 -6.84 -7.71 -29.64
C LEU A 208 -5.93 -6.51 -29.96
N ALA A 209 -5.27 -6.59 -31.12
CA ALA A 209 -4.93 -5.42 -31.90
C ALA A 209 -6.19 -4.96 -32.65
N ASP A 210 -6.22 -3.67 -32.98
CA ASP A 210 -7.18 -2.96 -33.83
C ASP A 210 -8.54 -2.62 -33.23
N CYS A 211 -8.66 -1.37 -32.75
CA CYS A 211 -9.92 -0.65 -32.78
C CYS A 211 -9.71 0.66 -33.56
N GLN A 212 -9.92 0.58 -34.88
CA GLN A 212 -10.23 1.76 -35.70
C GLN A 212 -11.65 2.22 -35.35
N GLY A 213 -11.81 3.48 -34.94
CA GLY A 213 -13.11 4.13 -34.93
C GLY A 213 -13.55 4.73 -33.59
N CYS A 214 -12.86 5.78 -33.15
CA CYS A 214 -13.47 6.81 -32.31
C CYS A 214 -13.16 8.17 -32.92
N GLN A 215 -14.12 8.72 -33.65
CA GLN A 215 -14.11 10.11 -34.12
C GLN A 215 -14.40 11.02 -32.92
N THR A 216 -13.56 12.03 -32.70
CA THR A 216 -13.81 13.12 -31.75
C THR A 216 -14.81 14.13 -32.33
N PRO A 217 -15.78 14.65 -31.56
CA PRO A 217 -16.65 15.73 -32.04
C PRO A 217 -15.90 17.08 -32.06
N PRO A 218 -16.29 18.02 -32.94
CA PRO A 218 -15.59 19.29 -33.11
C PRO A 218 -15.91 20.27 -31.97
N ILE A 219 -14.89 21.02 -31.58
CA ILE A 219 -14.97 22.15 -30.65
C ILE A 219 -15.60 23.33 -31.40
N ILE A 220 -16.61 23.96 -30.80
CA ILE A 220 -17.04 25.34 -31.09
C ILE A 220 -16.76 26.15 -29.83
#